data_AF-A0A151U343-F1
#
_entry.id   AF-A0A151U343-F1
#
_cell.length_a   1.000
_cell.length_b   1.000
_cell.length_c   1.000
_cell.angle_alpha   90.00
_cell.angle_beta   90.00
_cell.angle_gamma   90.00
#
_symmetry.space_group_name_H-M   'P 1'
#
loop_
_entity.id
_entity.type
_entity.pdbx_description
1 polymer ?
#
loop_
_entity_poly.entity_id
_entity_poly.type
_entity_poly.pdbx_seq_one_letter_code
_entity_poly.pdbx_strand_id
1 'polypeptide(L)' 'IDVKNVFLNGDLEEEIYMNQPEGFIELGMENKVCKLVKFLYGLKQTPKQWHDKFDQVVSSYGF' A
#
# COMPACT_ATOMS: atom_id res chain seq x y z
N ILE A 1 19.12 3.37 -3.10
CA ILE A 1 17.83 3.40 -2.35
C ILE A 1 17.29 1.99 -2.32
N ASP A 2 17.07 1.44 -1.13
CA ASP A 2 16.43 0.12 -0.99
C ASP A 2 14.92 0.30 -1.19
N VAL A 3 14.48 0.14 -2.43
CA VAL A 3 13.10 0.40 -2.87
C VAL A 3 12.10 -0.49 -2.10
N LYS A 4 12.54 -1.66 -1.61
CA LYS A 4 11.71 -2.60 -0.83
C LYS A 4 11.25 -1.99 0.51
N ASN A 5 12.12 -1.22 1.16
CA ASN A 5 11.79 -0.57 2.44
C ASN A 5 10.88 0.65 2.28
N VAL A 6 10.88 1.29 1.11
CA VAL A 6 10.01 2.44 0.84
C VAL A 6 8.56 1.99 0.66
N PHE A 7 8.34 0.80 0.09
CA PHE A 7 6.99 0.25 -0.05
C PHE A 7 6.35 -0.07 1.31
N LEU A 8 7.06 -0.74 2.21
CA LEU A 8 6.51 -1.11 3.52
C LEU A 8 6.26 0.09 4.45
N ASN A 9 6.84 1.25 4.16
CA ASN A 9 6.72 2.46 4.99
C ASN A 9 6.03 3.62 4.27
N GLY A 10 5.50 3.40 3.07
CA GLY A 10 4.69 4.39 2.36
C GLY A 10 3.27 4.41 2.91
N ASP A 11 2.74 5.60 3.16
CA ASP A 11 1.31 5.79 3.45
C ASP A 11 0.47 5.50 2.21
N LEU A 12 -0.61 4.73 2.41
CA LEU A 12 -1.61 4.47 1.38
C LEU A 12 -2.44 5.74 1.13
N GLU A 13 -2.29 6.36 -0.03
CA GLU A 13 -3.16 7.47 -0.45
C GLU A 13 -4.60 7.01 -0.73
N GLU A 14 -4.78 5.74 -1.10
CA GLU A 14 -6.08 5.14 -1.39
C GLU A 14 -6.45 4.09 -0.33
N GLU A 15 -7.72 4.06 0.07
CA GLU A 15 -8.23 3.01 0.95
C GLU A 15 -8.42 1.71 0.18
N ILE A 16 -7.56 0.73 0.45
CA ILE A 16 -7.63 -0.58 -0.18
C ILE A 16 -8.25 -1.60 0.80
N TYR A 17 -9.24 -2.33 0.31
CA TYR A 17 -9.87 -3.43 1.02
C TYR A 17 -9.58 -4.76 0.32
N MET A 18 -9.40 -5.83 1.09
CA MET A 18 -9.16 -7.18 0.58
C MET A 18 -10.02 -8.20 1.32
N ASN A 19 -10.28 -9.33 0.67
CA ASN A 19 -10.93 -10.46 1.31
C ASN A 19 -10.09 -10.96 2.49
N GLN A 20 -10.78 -11.49 3.50
CA GLN A 20 -10.12 -12.10 4.64
C GLN A 20 -9.28 -13.31 4.19
N PRO A 21 -8.04 -13.47 4.68
CA PRO A 21 -7.23 -14.63 4.38
C PRO A 21 -7.82 -15.89 5.01
N GLU A 22 -7.57 -17.05 4.39
CA GLU A 22 -7.97 -18.33 4.94
C GLU A 22 -7.38 -18.53 6.35
N GLY A 23 -8.21 -18.97 7.30
CA GLY A 23 -7.83 -19.13 8.71
C GLY A 23 -8.01 -17.90 9.60
N PHE A 24 -8.39 -16.74 9.03
CA PHE A 24 -8.75 -15.53 9.80
C PHE A 24 -10.26 -15.27 9.87
N ILE A 25 -11.06 -16.08 9.17
CA ILE A 25 -12.51 -15.92 9.13
C ILE A 25 -13.12 -16.50 10.40
N GLU A 26 -13.64 -15.63 11.26
CA GLU A 26 -14.40 -16.00 12.46
C GLU A 26 -15.89 -16.20 12.14
N LEU A 27 -16.54 -17.09 12.90
CA LEU A 27 -17.96 -17.43 12.74
C LEU A 27 -18.84 -16.20 13.02
N GLY A 28 -19.66 -15.81 12.06
CA GLY A 28 -20.46 -14.57 12.08
C GLY A 28 -19.73 -13.32 11.55
N MET A 29 -18.47 -13.45 11.12
CA MET A 29 -17.68 -12.36 10.51
C MET A 29 -17.25 -12.66 9.08
N GLU A 30 -17.88 -13.64 8.43
CA GLU A 30 -17.56 -14.11 7.08
C GLU A 30 -17.65 -12.98 6.04
N ASN A 31 -18.54 -12.01 6.26
CA ASN A 31 -18.76 -10.88 5.35
C ASN A 31 -17.82 -9.69 5.60
N LYS A 32 -16.86 -9.80 6.53
CA LYS A 32 -15.88 -8.73 6.74
C LYS A 32 -14.80 -8.74 5.67
N VAL A 33 -14.18 -7.58 5.51
CA VAL A 33 -13.02 -7.34 4.65
C VAL A 33 -11.88 -6.76 5.49
N CYS A 34 -10.65 -7.02 5.09
CA CYS A 34 -9.47 -6.42 5.70
C CYS A 34 -9.16 -5.08 5.04
N LYS A 35 -8.95 -4.03 5.83
CA LYS A 35 -8.41 -2.76 5.32
C LYS A 35 -6.88 -2.83 5.33
N LEU A 36 -6.27 -2.46 4.22
CA LEU A 36 -4.83 -2.40 4.12
C LEU A 36 -4.31 -1.13 4.79
N VAL A 37 -3.32 -1.26 5.67
CA VAL A 37 -2.73 -0.14 6.44
C VAL A 37 -1.36 0.28 5.89
N LYS A 38 -0.67 -0.61 5.17
CA LYS A 38 0.64 -0.38 4.54
C LYS A 38 0.70 -1.08 3.19
N PHE A 39 1.48 -0.58 2.22
CA PHE A 39 1.56 -1.24 0.92
C PHE A 39 2.09 -2.67 1.05
N LEU A 40 1.42 -3.60 0.36
CA LEU A 40 1.93 -4.94 0.10
C LEU A 40 2.76 -4.94 -1.19
N TYR A 41 3.79 -5.78 -1.23
CA TYR A 41 4.59 -5.95 -2.44
C TYR A 41 3.72 -6.47 -3.60
N GLY A 42 3.89 -5.89 -4.79
CA GLY A 42 3.17 -6.32 -6.00
C GLY A 42 1.78 -5.70 -6.20
N LEU A 43 1.37 -4.75 -5.36
CA LEU A 43 0.21 -3.92 -5.66
C LEU A 43 0.46 -3.12 -6.93
N LYS A 44 -0.47 -3.18 -7.89
CA LYS A 44 -0.33 -2.51 -9.20
C LYS A 44 -0.18 -0.99 -9.09
N GLN A 45 -0.63 -0.40 -7.99
CA GLN A 45 -0.53 1.04 -7.70
C GLN A 45 0.84 1.47 -7.15
N THR A 46 1.57 0.52 -6.59
CA THR A 46 2.83 0.74 -5.87
C THR A 46 3.95 1.36 -6.73
N PRO A 47 4.13 1.01 -8.02
CA PRO A 47 5.11 1.68 -8.88
C PRO A 47 4.73 3.11 -9.26
N LYS A 48 3.43 3.39 -9.48
CA LYS A 48 2.96 4.72 -9.89
C LYS A 48 3.07 5.73 -8.75
N GLN A 49 2.58 5.37 -7.56
CA GLN A 49 2.65 6.24 -6.38
C GLN A 49 4.09 6.50 -5.94
N TRP A 50 4.98 5.53 -6.12
CA TRP A 50 6.41 5.75 -5.88
C TRP A 50 7.00 6.76 -6.86
N HIS A 51 6.63 6.70 -8.14
CA HIS A 51 7.05 7.69 -9.13
C HIS A 51 6.52 9.08 -8.80
N ASP A 52 5.22 9.22 -8.49
CA ASP A 52 4.61 10.51 -8.14
C ASP A 52 5.26 11.12 -6.90
N LYS A 53 5.51 10.32 -5.86
CA LYS A 53 6.19 10.77 -4.63
C LYS A 53 7.66 11.09 -4.86
N PHE A 54 8.34 10.31 -5.70
CA PHE A 54 9.72 10.59 -6.09
C PHE A 54 9.82 11.91 -6.86
N ASP A 55 8.92 12.14 -7.82
CA ASP A 55 8.87 13.36 -8.61
C ASP A 55 8.59 14.58 -7.72
N GLN A 56 7.63 14.49 -6.80
CA GLN A 56 7.38 15.55 -5.82
C GLN A 56 8.62 15.87 -4.98
N VAL A 57 9.30 14.85 -4.47
CA VAL A 57 10.51 15.02 -3.68
C VAL A 57 11.61 15.68 -4.52
N VAL A 58 11.86 15.18 -5.73
CA VAL A 58 12.90 15.72 -6.63
C VAL A 58 12.60 17.17 -7.03
N SER A 59 11.36 17.49 -7.40
CA SER A 59 10.93 18.86 -7.71
C SER A 59 11.02 19.79 -6.49
N SER A 60 10.77 19.29 -5.27
CA SER A 60 10.94 20.10 -4.05
C SER A 60 12.39 20.51 -3.78
N TYR A 61 13.36 19.74 -4.29
CA TYR A 61 14.79 20.08 -4.24
C TYR A 61 15.24 20.99 -5.40
N GLY A 62 14.34 21.41 -6.29
CA GLY A 62 14.63 22.39 -7.35
C GLY A 62 15.26 21.82 -8.61
N PHE A 63 15.05 20.52 -8.88
CA PHE A 63 15.43 19.85 -10.14
C PHE A 63 14.27 19.81 -11.15
#